data_AF-A0AAW0FQE4-F1
#
_entry.id   AF-A0AAW0FQE4-F1
#
_cell.length_a   1.000
_cell.length_b   1.000
_cell.length_c   1.000
_cell.angle_alpha   90.00
_cell.angle_beta   90.00
_cell.angle_gamma   90.00
#
_symmetry.space_group_name_H-M   'P 1'
#
loop_
_entity.id
_entity.type
_entity.pdbx_description
1 polymer ?
#
loop_
_entity_poly.entity_id
_entity_poly.type
_entity_poly.pdbx_seq_one_letter_code
_entity_poly.pdbx_strand_id
1 'polypeptide(L)'
;MTIPRRLTVEEISFAAHVDFQQNADFIEKVSPLKIILVHGDSNPMGRLKSALLSRYSSRKGTESEVKVFNPRNCDELKIPIKGNKIAKVVGSLAEEQILSLKEEVKERLEKEEQKIEELKEEDEDKEDANEVKKEDADEVKKEEDVVKKEENQSEVKQEDGEDKEEENENTLSLDYGVSGVLIQKDFDLNLLQLQDLHEFTLLSTSIVKSKINLKIQADISLMQWHLEQMFGFVNVVNDDEEEWECLIMDMIDILVERKKSQDGLQITVEWINDNLMADSLADSVVAILYSVDSSPASVKLTSKSCSHSHPVKTEDEDDEKEDDKSGYTNSEIASRIHRISTLLKAQFGDSLKSLDNHKAVISIGKNEAKIDYLNLSVECGSKVLRDRIENIIKRGCGLAAPLSQYQKTV
;
A
#
# COMPACT_ATOMS: atom_id res chain seq x y z
N MET A 1 -70.17 48.44 -17.17
CA MET A 1 -70.27 49.86 -17.53
C MET A 1 -68.93 50.26 -18.13
N THR A 2 -68.89 50.62 -19.42
CA THR A 2 -67.64 50.74 -20.18
C THR A 2 -67.34 52.21 -20.44
N ILE A 3 -66.18 52.70 -20.00
CA ILE A 3 -65.81 54.13 -20.12
C ILE A 3 -65.05 54.34 -21.43
N PRO A 4 -65.53 55.19 -22.36
CA PRO A 4 -64.83 55.44 -23.62
C PRO A 4 -63.59 56.32 -23.41
N ARG A 5 -62.42 55.87 -23.90
CA ARG A 5 -61.15 56.61 -23.81
C ARG A 5 -61.19 57.84 -24.73
N ARG A 6 -60.92 59.03 -24.18
CA ARG A 6 -60.96 60.33 -24.89
C ARG A 6 -59.59 61.00 -25.08
N LEU A 7 -58.50 60.26 -24.87
CA LEU A 7 -57.13 60.76 -24.93
C LEU A 7 -56.22 59.78 -25.69
N THR A 8 -55.24 60.32 -26.40
CA THR A 8 -54.16 59.55 -27.01
C THR A 8 -53.20 59.10 -25.91
N VAL A 9 -52.83 57.83 -25.92
CA VAL A 9 -51.79 57.26 -25.06
C VAL A 9 -50.73 56.75 -26.01
N GLU A 10 -49.53 57.30 -25.87
CA GLU A 10 -48.32 56.84 -26.53
C GLU A 10 -47.37 56.35 -25.44
N GLU A 11 -46.67 55.25 -25.71
CA GLU A 11 -45.67 54.69 -24.79
C GLU A 11 -44.29 55.05 -25.32
N ILE A 12 -43.55 55.83 -24.52
CA ILE A 12 -42.17 56.22 -24.82
C ILE A 12 -41.28 55.53 -23.79
N SER A 13 -40.42 54.63 -24.23
CA SER A 13 -39.51 53.91 -23.33
C SER A 13 -38.38 54.82 -22.86
N PHE A 14 -38.37 55.11 -21.55
CA PHE A 14 -37.22 55.67 -20.83
C PHE A 14 -36.59 54.63 -19.89
N ALA A 15 -36.95 53.36 -20.03
CA ALA A 15 -36.47 52.31 -19.15
C ALA A 15 -34.99 52.01 -19.45
N ALA A 16 -34.12 52.20 -18.45
CA ALA A 16 -32.69 51.89 -18.54
C ALA A 16 -32.42 50.36 -18.44
N HIS A 17 -33.13 49.57 -19.25
CA HIS A 17 -32.87 48.16 -19.43
C HIS A 17 -31.84 47.94 -20.55
N VAL A 18 -31.11 46.82 -20.44
CA VAL A 18 -30.08 46.46 -21.43
C VAL A 18 -30.75 45.96 -22.71
N ASP A 19 -30.44 46.60 -23.83
CA ASP A 19 -30.94 46.17 -25.14
C ASP A 19 -30.36 44.82 -25.56
N PHE A 20 -31.05 44.11 -26.48
CA PHE A 20 -30.60 42.81 -26.99
C PHE A 20 -29.14 42.83 -27.47
N GLN A 21 -28.74 43.88 -28.18
CA GLN A 21 -27.39 44.01 -28.73
C GLN A 21 -26.35 44.16 -27.61
N GLN A 22 -26.58 45.05 -26.65
CA GLN A 22 -25.70 45.24 -25.49
C GLN A 22 -25.57 43.95 -24.65
N ASN A 23 -26.67 43.22 -24.46
CA ASN A 23 -26.68 41.96 -23.71
C ASN A 23 -25.96 40.85 -24.48
N ALA A 24 -26.14 40.77 -25.81
CA ALA A 24 -25.43 39.81 -26.65
C ALA A 24 -23.92 40.08 -26.65
N ASP A 25 -23.50 41.34 -26.81
CA ASP A 25 -22.09 41.77 -26.77
C ASP A 25 -21.45 41.47 -25.40
N PHE A 26 -22.22 41.57 -24.31
CA PHE A 26 -21.77 41.19 -22.97
C PHE A 26 -21.58 39.67 -22.83
N ILE A 27 -22.56 38.87 -23.27
CA ILE A 27 -22.47 37.41 -23.24
C ILE A 27 -21.30 36.91 -24.11
N GLU A 28 -21.05 37.55 -25.26
CA GLU A 28 -19.94 37.21 -26.15
C GLU A 28 -18.58 37.48 -25.50
N LYS A 29 -18.41 38.62 -24.81
CA LYS A 29 -17.18 38.96 -24.06
C LYS A 29 -16.91 38.03 -22.87
N VAL A 30 -17.95 37.57 -22.18
CA VAL A 30 -17.81 36.66 -21.03
C VAL A 30 -17.68 35.19 -21.48
N SER A 31 -18.17 34.86 -22.69
CA SER A 31 -18.26 33.52 -23.28
C SER A 31 -18.64 32.40 -22.29
N PRO A 32 -19.73 32.54 -21.49
CA PRO A 32 -20.08 31.58 -20.46
C PRO A 32 -20.62 30.27 -21.04
N LEU A 33 -20.16 29.13 -20.51
CA LEU A 33 -20.67 27.78 -20.87
C LEU A 33 -22.13 27.56 -20.48
N LYS A 34 -22.64 28.27 -19.46
CA LYS A 34 -23.98 28.06 -18.89
C LYS A 34 -24.62 29.43 -18.66
N ILE A 35 -25.73 29.69 -19.35
CA ILE A 35 -26.48 30.95 -19.29
C ILE A 35 -27.83 30.68 -18.64
N ILE A 36 -28.18 31.45 -17.61
CA ILE A 36 -29.47 31.34 -16.91
C ILE A 36 -30.23 32.65 -17.10
N LEU A 37 -31.38 32.58 -17.74
CA LEU A 37 -32.22 33.74 -18.04
C LEU A 37 -33.27 33.95 -16.95
N VAL A 38 -33.30 35.13 -16.35
CA VAL A 38 -34.20 35.54 -15.25
C VAL A 38 -34.66 37.00 -15.45
N HIS A 39 -35.63 37.47 -14.66
CA HIS A 39 -36.12 38.87 -14.67
C HIS A 39 -36.57 39.40 -16.05
N GLY A 40 -37.45 38.67 -16.72
CA GLY A 40 -38.15 39.17 -17.91
C GLY A 40 -39.43 38.40 -18.20
N ASP A 41 -40.31 38.97 -19.00
CA ASP A 41 -41.54 38.31 -19.44
C ASP A 41 -41.21 37.04 -20.26
N SER A 42 -42.04 36.01 -20.11
CA SER A 42 -41.88 34.68 -20.70
C SER A 42 -41.72 34.73 -22.23
N ASN A 43 -42.43 35.64 -22.91
CA ASN A 43 -42.42 35.73 -24.37
C ASN A 43 -41.15 36.42 -24.93
N PRO A 44 -40.71 37.60 -24.43
CA PRO A 44 -39.35 38.11 -24.66
C PRO A 44 -38.26 37.10 -24.28
N MET A 45 -38.36 36.42 -23.14
CA MET A 45 -37.32 35.51 -22.67
C MET A 45 -37.19 34.25 -23.55
N GLY A 46 -38.31 33.70 -24.02
CA GLY A 46 -38.33 32.63 -25.01
C GLY A 46 -37.65 33.03 -26.33
N ARG A 47 -37.88 34.26 -26.80
CA ARG A 47 -37.21 34.80 -28.01
C ARG A 47 -35.70 34.98 -27.79
N LEU A 48 -35.28 35.54 -26.65
CA LEU A 48 -33.87 35.68 -26.28
C LEU A 48 -33.16 34.32 -26.23
N LYS A 49 -33.78 33.31 -25.57
CA LYS A 49 -33.26 31.94 -25.52
C LYS A 49 -33.04 31.35 -26.92
N SER A 50 -34.03 31.46 -27.80
CA SER A 50 -33.91 30.96 -29.18
C SER A 50 -32.85 31.70 -30.01
N ALA A 51 -32.70 33.02 -29.83
CA ALA A 51 -31.68 33.81 -30.49
C ALA A 51 -30.26 33.42 -30.04
N LEU A 52 -30.05 33.18 -28.73
CA LEU A 52 -28.77 32.71 -28.19
C LEU A 52 -28.44 31.29 -28.65
N LEU A 53 -29.39 30.36 -28.63
CA LEU A 53 -29.20 28.99 -29.13
C LEU A 53 -28.88 28.97 -30.64
N SER A 54 -29.50 29.86 -31.43
CA SER A 54 -29.18 30.03 -32.85
C SER A 54 -27.75 30.56 -33.04
N ARG A 55 -27.35 31.62 -32.32
CA ARG A 55 -25.98 32.17 -32.40
C ARG A 55 -24.90 31.18 -31.98
N TYR A 56 -25.13 30.37 -30.95
CA TYR A 56 -24.15 29.39 -30.46
C TYR A 56 -24.33 27.99 -31.07
N SER A 57 -25.13 27.83 -32.13
CA SER A 57 -25.33 26.53 -32.79
C SER A 57 -24.03 25.89 -33.30
N SER A 58 -23.03 26.70 -33.68
CA SER A 58 -21.71 26.22 -34.12
C SER A 58 -20.86 25.59 -33.02
N ARG A 59 -21.16 25.82 -31.74
CA ARG A 59 -20.46 25.22 -30.58
C ARG A 59 -21.17 23.99 -30.03
N LYS A 60 -22.24 23.53 -30.71
CA LYS A 60 -23.05 22.40 -30.24
C LYS A 60 -22.33 21.09 -30.52
N GLY A 61 -22.07 20.32 -29.46
CA GLY A 61 -21.36 19.04 -29.54
C GLY A 61 -19.84 19.12 -29.33
N THR A 62 -19.29 20.30 -29.05
CA THR A 62 -17.90 20.44 -28.56
C THR A 62 -17.87 20.57 -27.03
N GLU A 63 -16.69 20.46 -26.42
CA GLU A 63 -16.54 20.66 -24.97
C GLU A 63 -17.01 22.05 -24.50
N SER A 64 -16.99 23.04 -25.39
CA SER A 64 -17.48 24.40 -25.16
C SER A 64 -18.98 24.61 -25.47
N GLU A 65 -19.81 23.57 -25.35
CA GLU A 65 -21.26 23.66 -25.57
C GLU A 65 -21.96 24.64 -24.61
N VAL A 66 -22.51 25.74 -25.17
CA VAL A 66 -23.24 26.76 -24.41
C VAL A 66 -24.68 26.32 -24.11
N LYS A 67 -25.03 26.16 -22.82
CA LYS A 67 -26.36 25.72 -22.37
C LYS A 67 -27.19 26.88 -21.83
N VAL A 68 -28.34 27.14 -22.46
CA VAL A 68 -29.24 28.27 -22.11
C VAL A 68 -30.50 27.79 -21.37
N PHE A 69 -30.60 28.17 -20.10
CA PHE A 69 -31.71 27.86 -19.20
C PHE A 69 -32.68 29.05 -19.06
N ASN A 70 -33.97 28.75 -18.91
CA ASN A 70 -35.03 29.72 -18.64
C ASN A 70 -35.99 29.06 -17.62
N PRO A 71 -35.59 28.97 -16.34
CA PRO A 71 -36.40 28.37 -15.28
C PRO A 71 -37.56 29.29 -14.90
N ARG A 72 -38.68 28.70 -14.50
CA ARG A 72 -39.80 29.42 -13.88
C ARG A 72 -39.52 29.62 -12.38
N ASN A 73 -40.33 30.45 -11.74
CA ASN A 73 -40.31 30.56 -10.28
C ASN A 73 -40.55 29.18 -9.65
N CYS A 74 -39.67 28.80 -8.72
CA CYS A 74 -39.62 27.51 -8.05
C CYS A 74 -39.15 26.30 -8.89
N ASP A 75 -38.64 26.48 -10.13
CA ASP A 75 -37.97 25.40 -10.87
C ASP A 75 -36.54 25.19 -10.33
N GLU A 76 -36.21 23.98 -9.87
CA GLU A 76 -34.86 23.61 -9.40
C GLU A 76 -33.93 23.32 -10.59
N LEU A 77 -32.83 24.05 -10.72
CA LEU A 77 -31.86 23.87 -11.80
C LEU A 77 -30.58 23.16 -11.30
N LYS A 78 -30.44 21.87 -11.65
CA LYS A 78 -29.27 21.05 -11.28
C LYS A 78 -28.15 21.20 -12.30
N ILE A 79 -27.06 21.85 -11.90
CA ILE A 79 -25.89 22.07 -12.75
C ILE A 79 -24.74 21.19 -12.25
N PRO A 80 -24.36 20.12 -12.96
CA PRO A 80 -23.14 19.39 -12.64
C PRO A 80 -21.93 20.26 -12.92
N ILE A 81 -21.03 20.33 -11.94
CA ILE A 81 -19.69 20.90 -12.06
C ILE A 81 -18.73 19.75 -11.77
N LYS A 82 -18.06 19.25 -12.81
CA LYS A 82 -16.92 18.35 -12.65
C LYS A 82 -15.71 19.25 -12.39
N GLY A 83 -15.15 19.16 -11.19
CA GLY A 83 -13.87 19.78 -10.84
C GLY A 83 -12.87 18.68 -10.52
N ASN A 84 -11.68 18.75 -11.10
CA ASN A 84 -10.60 17.84 -10.76
C ASN A 84 -10.17 18.13 -9.32
N LYS A 85 -10.15 17.11 -8.46
CA LYS A 85 -9.63 17.24 -7.10
C LYS A 85 -8.12 17.18 -7.16
N ILE A 86 -7.46 18.31 -6.96
CA ILE A 86 -6.00 18.42 -6.92
C ILE A 86 -5.58 18.32 -5.46
N ALA A 87 -4.74 17.33 -5.13
CA ALA A 87 -4.07 17.23 -3.85
C ALA A 87 -2.62 17.73 -3.99
N LYS A 88 -2.18 18.56 -3.05
CA LYS A 88 -0.80 19.06 -2.97
C LYS A 88 0.01 18.09 -2.11
N VAL A 89 1.09 17.54 -2.63
CA VAL A 89 2.07 16.80 -1.80
C VAL A 89 2.97 17.83 -1.10
N VAL A 90 3.17 17.67 0.20
CA VAL A 90 3.91 18.63 1.04
C VAL A 90 4.81 17.85 2.03
N GLY A 91 5.90 18.47 2.48
CA GLY A 91 6.84 17.89 3.45
C GLY A 91 7.86 16.96 2.82
N SER A 92 8.44 16.05 3.60
CA SER A 92 9.45 15.09 3.15
C SER A 92 8.96 14.23 1.99
N LEU A 93 7.66 13.91 1.97
CA LEU A 93 7.03 13.16 0.89
C LEU A 93 7.14 13.86 -0.47
N ALA A 94 7.13 15.20 -0.48
CA ALA A 94 7.37 15.95 -1.72
C ALA A 94 8.86 15.91 -2.12
N GLU A 95 9.77 15.97 -1.15
CA GLU A 95 11.22 15.92 -1.40
C GLU A 95 11.66 14.56 -1.96
N GLU A 96 11.19 13.45 -1.37
CA GLU A 96 11.41 12.08 -1.85
C GLU A 96 10.95 11.92 -3.31
N GLN A 97 9.74 12.38 -3.62
CA GLN A 97 9.16 12.27 -4.97
C GLN A 97 9.85 13.20 -5.98
N ILE A 98 10.30 14.39 -5.56
CA ILE A 98 11.09 15.29 -6.41
C ILE A 98 12.47 14.69 -6.69
N LEU A 99 13.07 13.96 -5.74
CA LEU A 99 14.35 13.30 -5.93
C LEU A 99 14.25 12.15 -6.92
N SER A 100 13.28 11.24 -6.76
CA SER A 100 13.06 10.14 -7.72
C SER A 100 12.71 10.65 -9.12
N LEU A 101 11.88 11.70 -9.22
CA LEU A 101 11.59 12.38 -10.49
C LEU A 101 12.85 12.95 -11.16
N LYS A 102 13.76 13.56 -10.39
CA LYS A 102 15.03 14.08 -10.93
C LYS A 102 15.94 12.97 -11.43
N GLU A 103 16.01 11.84 -10.73
CA GLU A 103 16.77 10.67 -11.16
C GLU A 103 16.20 10.09 -12.45
N GLU A 104 14.87 9.91 -12.55
CA GLU A 104 14.23 9.38 -13.76
C GLU A 104 14.35 10.34 -14.96
N VAL A 105 14.18 11.65 -14.77
CA VAL A 105 14.39 12.65 -15.83
C VAL A 105 15.84 12.66 -16.29
N LYS A 106 16.81 12.55 -15.36
CA LYS A 106 18.23 12.46 -15.69
C LYS A 106 18.54 11.21 -16.51
N GLU A 107 18.01 10.05 -16.13
CA GLU A 107 18.15 8.83 -16.93
C GLU A 107 17.54 8.94 -18.33
N ARG A 108 16.41 9.64 -18.49
CA ARG A 108 15.79 9.86 -19.81
C ARG A 108 16.64 10.79 -20.67
N LEU A 109 17.17 11.87 -20.10
CA LEU A 109 18.10 12.77 -20.79
C LEU A 109 19.39 12.05 -21.19
N GLU A 110 20.00 11.24 -20.33
CA GLU A 110 21.18 10.44 -20.66
C GLU A 110 20.91 9.44 -21.80
N LYS A 111 19.70 8.85 -21.86
CA LYS A 111 19.27 7.96 -22.97
C LYS A 111 19.01 8.73 -24.26
N GLU A 112 18.50 9.96 -24.19
CA GLU A 112 18.32 10.83 -25.36
C GLU A 112 19.64 11.38 -25.89
N GLU A 113 20.58 11.76 -25.02
CA GLU A 113 21.95 12.15 -25.38
C GLU A 113 22.69 11.01 -26.08
N GLN A 114 22.64 9.79 -25.53
CA GLN A 114 23.21 8.59 -26.18
C GLN A 114 22.59 8.34 -27.56
N LYS A 115 21.27 8.51 -27.69
CA LYS A 115 20.56 8.35 -28.98
C LYS A 115 20.90 9.46 -29.99
N ILE A 116 21.23 10.66 -29.52
CA ILE A 116 21.72 11.77 -30.35
C ILE A 116 23.17 11.55 -30.77
N GLU A 117 24.00 10.88 -29.96
CA GLU A 117 25.34 10.44 -30.36
C GLU A 117 25.30 9.29 -31.37
N GLU A 118 24.48 8.26 -31.16
CA GLU A 118 24.27 7.17 -32.13
C GLU A 118 23.81 7.70 -33.51
N LEU A 119 22.90 8.68 -33.53
CA LEU A 119 22.45 9.31 -34.79
C LEU A 119 23.54 10.16 -35.47
N LYS A 120 24.50 10.73 -34.71
CA LYS A 120 25.65 11.43 -35.30
C LYS A 120 26.68 10.47 -35.89
N GLU A 121 26.89 9.31 -35.25
CA GLU A 121 27.76 8.27 -35.82
C GLU A 121 27.17 7.64 -37.10
N GLU A 122 25.84 7.63 -37.28
CA GLU A 122 25.21 7.20 -38.55
C GLU A 122 25.24 8.26 -39.68
N ASP A 123 25.31 9.56 -39.35
CA ASP A 123 25.33 10.65 -40.33
C ASP A 123 26.74 11.16 -40.74
N GLU A 124 27.83 10.79 -40.04
CA GLU A 124 29.20 11.21 -40.40
C GLU A 124 29.77 10.54 -41.68
N ASP A 125 29.09 9.54 -42.24
CA ASP A 125 29.52 8.84 -43.47
C ASP A 125 29.03 9.53 -44.76
N LYS A 126 29.04 10.88 -44.82
CA LYS A 126 29.00 11.67 -46.08
C LYS A 126 29.41 13.15 -46.01
N GLU A 127 30.23 13.48 -47.01
CA GLU A 127 30.59 14.80 -47.55
C GLU A 127 31.66 15.63 -46.82
N ASP A 128 32.82 15.62 -47.46
CA ASP A 128 34.07 16.30 -47.13
C ASP A 128 34.07 17.76 -47.62
N ALA A 129 34.91 18.59 -46.97
CA ALA A 129 35.40 19.90 -47.39
C ALA A 129 34.42 21.11 -47.54
N ASN A 130 34.48 22.02 -46.55
CA ASN A 130 35.18 23.29 -46.79
C ASN A 130 35.73 23.94 -45.51
N GLU A 131 36.97 24.44 -45.56
CA GLU A 131 37.65 25.10 -44.44
C GLU A 131 37.16 26.56 -44.20
N VAL A 132 37.37 27.11 -42.99
CA VAL A 132 38.36 28.18 -42.70
C VAL A 132 38.18 28.81 -41.29
N LYS A 133 39.20 28.62 -40.41
CA LYS A 133 39.71 29.48 -39.29
C LYS A 133 38.80 29.73 -38.05
N LYS A 134 39.25 29.39 -36.82
CA LYS A 134 40.20 30.12 -35.92
C LYS A 134 39.68 31.51 -35.49
N GLU A 135 39.73 32.02 -34.26
CA GLU A 135 40.28 31.69 -32.91
C GLU A 135 39.35 32.42 -31.86
N ASP A 136 39.32 32.23 -30.54
CA ASP A 136 40.24 31.67 -29.52
C ASP A 136 39.47 31.14 -28.25
N ALA A 137 40.10 31.07 -27.07
CA ALA A 137 39.65 30.43 -25.79
C ALA A 137 38.73 31.21 -24.80
N ASP A 138 38.34 30.47 -23.73
CA ASP A 138 38.02 30.84 -22.32
C ASP A 138 36.64 31.39 -21.84
N GLU A 139 36.03 30.54 -21.00
CA GLU A 139 35.45 30.77 -19.66
C GLU A 139 34.34 31.81 -19.35
N VAL A 140 33.24 31.24 -18.80
CA VAL A 140 32.54 31.65 -17.56
C VAL A 140 31.43 32.75 -17.62
N LYS A 141 30.27 32.38 -17.04
CA LYS A 141 28.99 33.12 -16.83
C LYS A 141 28.13 33.24 -18.11
N LYS A 142 26.93 32.68 -18.13
CA LYS A 142 25.82 33.04 -17.22
C LYS A 142 24.78 31.92 -17.06
N GLU A 143 24.46 31.60 -15.82
CA GLU A 143 23.10 31.22 -15.42
C GLU A 143 22.17 32.44 -15.60
N GLU A 144 20.85 32.23 -15.66
CA GLU A 144 19.79 33.23 -15.94
C GLU A 144 19.64 33.66 -17.42
N ASP A 145 19.00 32.82 -18.26
CA ASP A 145 17.88 33.20 -19.17
C ASP A 145 17.49 32.03 -20.10
N VAL A 146 16.45 31.26 -19.74
CA VAL A 146 15.76 30.32 -20.67
C VAL A 146 14.24 30.51 -20.66
N VAL A 147 13.65 31.14 -19.63
CA VAL A 147 12.22 31.47 -19.59
C VAL A 147 11.95 32.83 -20.27
N LYS A 148 12.17 32.92 -21.60
CA LYS A 148 11.63 33.96 -22.52
C LYS A 148 12.07 33.78 -23.97
N LYS A 149 11.34 32.90 -24.67
CA LYS A 149 11.15 32.68 -26.12
C LYS A 149 10.61 31.24 -26.14
N GLU A 150 9.43 30.94 -26.68
CA GLU A 150 8.89 31.43 -27.94
C GLU A 150 7.41 31.83 -27.83
N GLU A 151 7.07 33.02 -28.35
CA GLU A 151 5.71 33.33 -28.81
C GLU A 151 5.78 33.66 -30.32
N ASN A 152 4.79 33.17 -31.07
CA ASN A 152 4.47 33.50 -32.47
C ASN A 152 5.40 33.00 -33.59
N GLN A 153 5.07 31.83 -34.14
CA GLN A 153 4.38 31.65 -35.44
C GLN A 153 4.15 30.13 -35.64
N SER A 154 2.98 29.63 -36.03
CA SER A 154 2.35 29.84 -37.34
C SER A 154 0.88 29.39 -37.41
N GLU A 155 0.09 30.00 -38.29
CA GLU A 155 -1.32 29.63 -38.53
C GLU A 155 -1.50 28.45 -39.52
N VAL A 156 -2.32 27.48 -39.11
CA VAL A 156 -3.34 26.75 -39.88
C VAL A 156 -2.98 26.16 -41.26
N LYS A 157 -3.06 24.82 -41.34
CA LYS A 157 -3.86 24.11 -42.36
C LYS A 157 -4.41 22.80 -41.80
N GLN A 158 -5.65 22.47 -42.19
CA GLN A 158 -6.41 21.30 -41.72
C GLN A 158 -6.00 20.04 -42.49
N GLU A 159 -6.10 18.85 -41.85
CA GLU A 159 -6.92 17.74 -42.36
C GLU A 159 -7.15 16.65 -41.28
N ASP A 160 -8.42 16.26 -41.15
CA ASP A 160 -9.00 14.98 -40.70
C ASP A 160 -8.42 14.18 -39.50
N GLY A 161 -9.07 14.38 -38.35
CA GLY A 161 -10.01 13.38 -37.83
C GLY A 161 -9.50 12.01 -37.36
N GLU A 162 -8.99 11.94 -36.13
CA GLU A 162 -9.14 10.78 -35.23
C GLU A 162 -9.00 11.27 -33.78
N ASP A 163 -9.71 10.64 -32.83
CA ASP A 163 -9.69 11.03 -31.41
C ASP A 163 -8.31 10.78 -30.80
N LYS A 164 -7.46 11.82 -30.79
CA LYS A 164 -6.25 11.86 -29.97
C LYS A 164 -6.56 12.66 -28.71
N GLU A 165 -6.33 12.02 -27.56
CA GLU A 165 -6.24 12.73 -26.30
C GLU A 165 -5.11 13.77 -26.44
N GLU A 166 -5.42 15.06 -26.25
CA GLU A 166 -4.39 16.08 -26.11
C GLU A 166 -3.66 15.82 -24.79
N GLU A 167 -2.59 15.01 -24.87
CA GLU A 167 -1.61 14.87 -23.81
C GLU A 167 -1.13 16.27 -23.43
N ASN A 168 -1.58 16.76 -22.28
CA ASN A 168 -1.05 17.98 -21.74
C ASN A 168 0.40 17.68 -21.38
N GLU A 169 1.35 18.36 -22.01
CA GLU A 169 2.82 18.16 -21.86
C GLU A 169 3.33 18.33 -20.41
N ASN A 170 2.45 18.65 -19.46
CA ASN A 170 2.70 18.80 -18.03
C ASN A 170 2.18 17.63 -17.15
N THR A 171 1.53 16.60 -17.72
CA THR A 171 1.03 15.44 -16.94
C THR A 171 1.91 14.21 -17.08
N LEU A 172 2.88 14.07 -16.17
CA LEU A 172 3.68 12.85 -16.01
C LEU A 172 2.86 11.77 -15.28
N SER A 173 2.52 10.68 -15.98
CA SER A 173 1.95 9.48 -15.37
C SER A 173 3.06 8.62 -14.73
N LEU A 174 3.33 8.85 -13.44
CA LEU A 174 4.21 7.99 -12.65
C LEU A 174 3.50 6.68 -12.29
N ASP A 175 4.16 5.54 -12.50
CA ASP A 175 3.69 4.21 -12.08
C ASP A 175 3.99 3.94 -10.58
N TYR A 176 4.46 4.95 -9.86
CA TYR A 176 4.80 4.88 -8.44
C TYR A 176 3.61 5.31 -7.56
N GLY A 177 3.10 4.37 -6.77
CA GLY A 177 2.03 4.63 -5.80
C GLY A 177 2.52 5.44 -4.61
N VAL A 178 2.10 6.71 -4.52
CA VAL A 178 2.37 7.56 -3.34
C VAL A 178 1.46 7.17 -2.19
N SER A 179 2.03 6.86 -1.02
CA SER A 179 1.29 6.58 0.21
C SER A 179 1.51 7.67 1.27
N GLY A 180 0.47 7.99 2.04
CA GLY A 180 0.49 9.09 3.00
C GLY A 180 -0.89 9.39 3.59
N VAL A 181 -0.94 10.37 4.49
CA VAL A 181 -2.18 10.86 5.11
C VAL A 181 -2.73 12.01 4.28
N LEU A 182 -3.93 11.85 3.72
CA LEU A 182 -4.63 12.91 2.99
C LEU A 182 -5.50 13.73 3.94
N ILE A 183 -5.25 15.04 3.98
CA ILE A 183 -5.92 15.99 4.87
C ILE A 183 -6.74 16.96 4.02
N GLN A 184 -8.05 16.98 4.26
CA GLN A 184 -8.94 17.97 3.65
C GLN A 184 -9.19 19.12 4.62
N LYS A 185 -8.83 20.34 4.21
CA LYS A 185 -9.26 21.57 4.87
C LYS A 185 -10.08 22.38 3.87
N ASP A 186 -11.38 22.45 4.10
CA ASP A 186 -12.35 23.06 3.18
C ASP A 186 -12.30 22.42 1.77
N PHE A 187 -11.65 23.08 0.82
CA PHE A 187 -11.42 22.58 -0.55
C PHE A 187 -9.96 22.24 -0.85
N ASP A 188 -9.02 22.66 0.02
CA ASP A 188 -7.61 22.29 -0.11
C ASP A 188 -7.39 20.86 0.39
N LEU A 189 -6.75 20.05 -0.44
CA LEU A 189 -6.33 18.68 -0.15
C LEU A 189 -4.81 18.66 -0.07
N ASN A 190 -4.26 18.26 1.07
CA ASN A 190 -2.82 18.13 1.26
C ASN A 190 -2.48 16.68 1.61
N LEU A 191 -1.51 16.09 0.91
CA LEU A 191 -0.99 14.74 1.15
C LEU A 191 0.38 14.86 1.83
N LEU A 192 0.50 14.25 3.00
CA LEU A 192 1.64 14.40 3.93
C LEU A 192 2.07 13.04 4.48
N GLN A 193 3.32 12.90 4.92
CA GLN A 193 3.72 11.79 5.79
C GLN A 193 3.21 12.02 7.23
N LEU A 194 3.11 10.94 8.01
CA LEU A 194 2.58 11.00 9.38
C LEU A 194 3.46 11.83 10.34
N GLN A 195 4.76 11.90 10.07
CA GLN A 195 5.72 12.66 10.87
C GLN A 195 5.66 14.18 10.60
N ASP A 196 5.43 14.57 9.33
CA ASP A 196 5.22 15.97 8.88
C ASP A 196 3.93 16.59 9.43
N LEU A 197 2.99 15.77 9.92
CA LEU A 197 1.64 16.19 10.29
C LEU A 197 1.63 17.37 11.28
N HIS A 198 2.58 17.38 12.21
CA HIS A 198 2.69 18.37 13.28
C HIS A 198 3.29 19.71 12.84
N GLU A 199 4.03 19.74 11.72
CA GLU A 199 4.69 20.93 11.18
C GLU A 199 3.76 21.66 10.19
N PHE A 200 3.12 20.90 9.30
CA PHE A 200 2.25 21.45 8.27
C PHE A 200 0.78 21.56 8.68
N THR A 201 0.40 21.05 9.86
CA THR A 201 -0.94 21.24 10.43
C THR A 201 -0.91 21.54 11.92
N LEU A 202 -2.06 21.97 12.47
CA LEU A 202 -2.25 22.16 13.91
C LEU A 202 -2.53 20.85 14.68
N LEU A 203 -2.35 19.68 14.04
CA LEU A 203 -2.61 18.37 14.62
C LEU A 203 -1.30 17.76 15.12
N SER A 204 -1.18 17.57 16.43
CA SER A 204 -0.11 16.76 17.00
C SER A 204 -0.48 15.28 16.93
N THR A 205 0.41 14.44 16.42
CA THR A 205 0.32 12.98 16.58
C THR A 205 0.58 12.59 18.03
N SER A 206 -0.01 11.49 18.49
CA SER A 206 0.30 10.90 19.80
C SER A 206 0.18 9.39 19.70
N ILE A 207 1.26 8.69 20.07
CA ILE A 207 1.28 7.23 20.13
C ILE A 207 0.75 6.83 21.50
N VAL A 208 -0.40 6.16 21.52
CA VAL A 208 -0.95 5.56 22.74
C VAL A 208 -0.24 4.23 22.95
N LYS A 209 0.44 4.09 24.10
CA LYS A 209 0.97 2.82 24.59
C LYS A 209 0.14 2.35 25.77
N SER A 210 -0.14 1.05 25.80
CA SER A 210 -0.80 0.39 26.92
C SER A 210 0.21 -0.48 27.67
N LYS A 211 0.08 -0.49 29.00
CA LYS A 211 0.91 -1.27 29.92
C LYS A 211 0.05 -1.95 30.95
N ILE A 212 0.14 -3.28 31.05
CA ILE A 212 -0.47 -4.08 32.12
C ILE A 212 0.65 -4.70 32.96
N ASN A 213 0.58 -4.49 34.27
CA ASN A 213 1.45 -5.17 35.23
C ASN A 213 0.63 -6.26 35.92
N LEU A 214 1.09 -7.50 35.84
CA LEU A 214 0.43 -8.67 36.42
C LEU A 214 1.45 -9.54 37.15
N LYS A 215 0.95 -10.45 37.98
CA LYS A 215 1.76 -11.30 38.85
C LYS A 215 1.24 -12.73 38.79
N ILE A 216 2.13 -13.69 38.51
CA ILE A 216 1.82 -15.13 38.45
C ILE A 216 2.72 -15.92 39.40
N GLN A 217 2.30 -17.12 39.80
CA GLN A 217 3.12 -18.03 40.61
C GLN A 217 3.81 -19.14 39.80
N ALA A 218 3.43 -19.35 38.54
CA ALA A 218 4.09 -20.27 37.62
C ALA A 218 5.51 -19.84 37.21
N ASP A 219 6.32 -20.82 36.78
CA ASP A 219 7.68 -20.61 36.25
C ASP A 219 7.68 -20.03 34.82
N ILE A 220 8.74 -19.31 34.46
CA ILE A 220 8.92 -18.69 33.13
C ILE A 220 8.81 -19.73 32.01
N SER A 221 9.40 -20.92 32.18
CA SER A 221 9.34 -21.99 31.17
C SER A 221 7.92 -22.51 30.92
N LEU A 222 7.05 -22.48 31.94
CA LEU A 222 5.65 -22.90 31.81
C LEU A 222 4.80 -21.81 31.15
N MET A 223 5.08 -20.55 31.50
CA MET A 223 4.50 -19.38 30.83
C MET A 223 4.87 -19.36 29.34
N GLN A 224 6.16 -19.49 29.02
CA GLN A 224 6.67 -19.58 27.65
C GLN A 224 5.99 -20.71 26.88
N TRP A 225 5.93 -21.92 27.44
CA TRP A 225 5.25 -23.05 26.81
C TRP A 225 3.78 -22.74 26.49
N HIS A 226 3.04 -22.11 27.41
CA HIS A 226 1.64 -21.73 27.20
C HIS A 226 1.47 -20.65 26.12
N LEU A 227 2.40 -19.68 26.02
CA LEU A 227 2.42 -18.68 24.95
C LEU A 227 2.74 -19.33 23.59
N GLU A 228 3.71 -20.25 23.54
CA GLU A 228 4.07 -21.01 22.34
C GLU A 228 2.91 -21.90 21.85
N GLN A 229 2.09 -22.47 22.76
CA GLN A 229 0.90 -23.24 22.38
C GLN A 229 -0.16 -22.40 21.63
N MET A 230 -0.23 -21.09 21.89
CA MET A 230 -1.25 -20.21 21.29
C MET A 230 -0.73 -19.39 20.11
N PHE A 231 0.51 -18.89 20.18
CA PHE A 231 1.09 -17.99 19.17
C PHE A 231 2.18 -18.65 18.32
N GLY A 232 2.55 -19.91 18.61
CA GLY A 232 3.56 -20.64 17.86
C GLY A 232 4.98 -20.31 18.32
N PHE A 233 5.76 -19.62 17.50
CA PHE A 233 7.11 -19.21 17.88
C PHE A 233 7.08 -17.87 18.63
N VAL A 234 7.64 -17.85 19.85
CA VAL A 234 7.81 -16.64 20.66
C VAL A 234 9.26 -16.16 20.52
N ASN A 235 9.45 -14.88 20.17
CA ASN A 235 10.77 -14.31 19.97
C ASN A 235 11.33 -13.83 21.32
N VAL A 236 12.19 -14.62 21.97
CA VAL A 236 12.86 -14.21 23.21
C VAL A 236 13.99 -13.23 22.86
N VAL A 237 13.83 -11.98 23.31
CA VAL A 237 14.76 -10.87 23.05
C VAL A 237 15.87 -10.83 24.10
N ASN A 238 15.54 -11.12 25.37
CA ASN A 238 16.51 -11.25 26.44
C ASN A 238 16.19 -12.40 27.41
N ASP A 239 17.22 -13.07 27.94
CA ASP A 239 17.12 -14.13 28.96
C ASP A 239 18.34 -14.09 29.88
N ASP A 240 18.44 -13.01 30.67
CA ASP A 240 19.51 -12.78 31.64
C ASP A 240 19.09 -13.26 33.04
N GLU A 241 20.04 -13.40 33.98
CA GLU A 241 19.71 -13.77 35.38
C GLU A 241 18.76 -12.78 36.07
N GLU A 242 18.65 -11.54 35.57
CA GLU A 242 17.89 -10.45 36.18
C GLU A 242 16.50 -10.25 35.56
N GLU A 243 16.38 -10.41 34.24
CA GLU A 243 15.22 -10.05 33.43
C GLU A 243 15.05 -11.04 32.26
N TRP A 244 13.80 -11.32 31.88
CA TRP A 244 13.45 -12.09 30.70
C TRP A 244 12.48 -11.28 29.85
N GLU A 245 12.78 -11.14 28.57
CA GLU A 245 12.03 -10.31 27.64
C GLU A 245 11.67 -11.14 26.41
N CYS A 246 10.40 -11.15 26.02
CA CYS A 246 9.97 -11.72 24.76
C CYS A 246 8.99 -10.83 24.02
N LEU A 247 8.97 -10.97 22.71
CA LEU A 247 8.13 -10.22 21.81
C LEU A 247 7.26 -11.20 21.00
N ILE A 248 5.94 -10.92 20.98
CA ILE A 248 4.93 -11.76 20.34
C ILE A 248 4.42 -11.05 19.09
N MET A 249 4.55 -11.72 17.94
CA MET A 249 4.09 -11.27 16.63
C MET A 249 4.52 -9.83 16.27
N ASP A 250 5.69 -9.40 16.74
CA ASP A 250 6.25 -8.06 16.51
C ASP A 250 5.34 -6.89 16.97
N MET A 251 4.41 -7.16 17.91
CA MET A 251 3.40 -6.20 18.39
C MET A 251 3.29 -6.08 19.92
N ILE A 252 3.62 -7.13 20.69
CA ILE A 252 3.49 -7.15 22.15
C ILE A 252 4.81 -7.51 22.79
N ASP A 253 5.27 -6.65 23.69
CA ASP A 253 6.46 -6.83 24.50
C ASP A 253 6.05 -7.39 25.88
N ILE A 254 6.69 -8.47 26.32
CA ILE A 254 6.52 -9.06 27.66
C ILE A 254 7.87 -9.03 28.37
N LEU A 255 7.94 -8.29 29.48
CA LEU A 255 9.12 -8.18 30.33
C LEU A 255 8.83 -8.78 31.71
N VAL A 256 9.71 -9.65 32.18
CA VAL A 256 9.59 -10.38 33.46
C VAL A 256 10.79 -10.10 34.34
N GLU A 257 10.56 -9.46 35.48
CA GLU A 257 11.63 -9.12 36.44
C GLU A 257 11.91 -10.27 37.41
N ARG A 258 13.05 -10.95 37.27
CA ARG A 258 13.46 -12.07 38.14
C ARG A 258 13.85 -11.57 39.53
N LYS A 259 14.52 -10.41 39.63
CA LYS A 259 15.04 -9.86 40.90
C LYS A 259 14.00 -9.47 41.96
N LYS A 260 12.74 -9.17 41.59
CA LYS A 260 11.67 -8.84 42.55
C LYS A 260 10.92 -10.07 43.09
N SER A 261 11.26 -11.28 42.62
CA SER A 261 10.48 -12.50 42.85
C SER A 261 10.85 -13.23 44.15
N GLN A 262 10.40 -12.72 45.30
CA GLN A 262 10.32 -13.52 46.54
C GLN A 262 8.98 -14.29 46.69
N ASP A 263 7.99 -13.98 45.85
CA ASP A 263 6.62 -14.50 45.97
C ASP A 263 5.93 -14.54 44.59
N GLY A 264 6.57 -15.13 43.58
CA GLY A 264 6.07 -15.20 42.19
C GLY A 264 6.62 -14.12 41.25
N LEU A 265 6.43 -14.33 39.94
CA LEU A 265 6.95 -13.51 38.85
C LEU A 265 6.15 -12.21 38.69
N GLN A 266 6.87 -11.09 38.52
CA GLN A 266 6.27 -9.81 38.11
C GLN A 266 6.44 -9.66 36.60
N ILE A 267 5.30 -9.52 35.90
CA ILE A 267 5.22 -9.47 34.44
C ILE A 267 4.65 -8.12 34.03
N THR A 268 5.38 -7.44 33.16
CA THR A 268 4.92 -6.28 32.39
C THR A 268 4.54 -6.78 31.00
N VAL A 269 3.34 -6.43 30.54
CA VAL A 269 2.92 -6.58 29.13
C VAL A 269 2.71 -5.18 28.57
N GLU A 270 3.44 -4.82 27.52
CA GLU A 270 3.37 -3.52 26.83
C GLU A 270 3.07 -3.72 25.34
N TRP A 271 2.27 -2.82 24.79
CA TRP A 271 2.00 -2.77 23.35
C TRP A 271 1.63 -1.35 22.91
N ILE A 272 1.70 -1.12 21.59
CA ILE A 272 1.24 0.12 20.97
C ILE A 272 -0.20 -0.08 20.49
N ASN A 273 -1.08 0.88 20.78
CA ASN A 273 -2.48 0.86 20.33
C ASN A 273 -2.61 1.50 18.93
N ASP A 274 -1.83 1.01 17.95
CA ASP A 274 -1.90 1.46 16.55
C ASP A 274 -2.96 0.70 15.73
N ASN A 275 -3.23 -0.55 16.10
CA ASN A 275 -4.08 -1.48 15.40
C ASN A 275 -5.04 -2.20 16.37
N LEU A 276 -6.31 -2.36 15.96
CA LEU A 276 -7.31 -3.13 16.70
C LEU A 276 -6.87 -4.59 16.96
N MET A 277 -6.02 -5.14 16.09
CA MET A 277 -5.45 -6.47 16.28
C MET A 277 -4.53 -6.53 17.51
N ALA A 278 -3.75 -5.48 17.79
CA ALA A 278 -2.80 -5.45 18.91
C ALA A 278 -3.52 -5.55 20.25
N ASP A 279 -4.62 -4.80 20.44
CA ASP A 279 -5.46 -4.88 21.65
C ASP A 279 -6.03 -6.30 21.85
N SER A 280 -6.61 -6.91 20.80
CA SER A 280 -7.17 -8.26 20.92
C SER A 280 -6.12 -9.36 21.15
N LEU A 281 -4.90 -9.17 20.64
CA LEU A 281 -3.77 -10.05 20.89
C LEU A 281 -3.25 -9.86 22.33
N ALA A 282 -3.21 -8.63 22.84
CA ALA A 282 -2.82 -8.31 24.22
C ALA A 282 -3.82 -8.88 25.24
N ASP A 283 -5.12 -8.75 24.99
CA ASP A 283 -6.17 -9.40 25.78
C ASP A 283 -5.97 -10.93 25.81
N SER A 284 -5.61 -11.53 24.67
CA SER A 284 -5.35 -12.97 24.57
C SER A 284 -4.12 -13.39 25.38
N VAL A 285 -3.02 -12.64 25.27
CA VAL A 285 -1.80 -12.83 26.08
C VAL A 285 -2.11 -12.73 27.57
N VAL A 286 -2.79 -11.67 28.01
CA VAL A 286 -3.12 -11.44 29.43
C VAL A 286 -4.06 -12.52 29.96
N ALA A 287 -5.03 -12.97 29.16
CA ALA A 287 -5.90 -14.10 29.52
C ALA A 287 -5.12 -15.41 29.68
N ILE A 288 -4.16 -15.70 28.79
CA ILE A 288 -3.25 -16.85 28.92
C ILE A 288 -2.47 -16.75 30.23
N LEU A 289 -1.81 -15.60 30.49
CA LEU A 289 -0.98 -15.37 31.67
C LEU A 289 -1.76 -15.60 32.98
N TYR A 290 -2.98 -15.07 33.10
CA TYR A 290 -3.85 -15.36 34.26
C TYR A 290 -4.30 -16.83 34.35
N SER A 291 -4.39 -17.54 33.23
CA SER A 291 -4.82 -18.95 33.21
C SER A 291 -3.70 -19.94 33.57
N VAL A 292 -2.42 -19.56 33.45
CA VAL A 292 -1.27 -20.47 33.69
C VAL A 292 -1.31 -21.05 35.10
N ASP A 293 -1.55 -20.24 36.13
CA ASP A 293 -1.57 -20.71 37.53
C ASP A 293 -2.70 -21.73 37.80
N SER A 294 -3.76 -21.74 36.97
CA SER A 294 -4.89 -22.69 37.08
C SER A 294 -4.76 -23.91 36.15
N SER A 295 -3.72 -23.99 35.33
CA SER A 295 -3.53 -25.06 34.34
C SER A 295 -3.19 -26.41 35.00
N PRO A 296 -3.81 -27.53 34.58
CA PRO A 296 -3.42 -28.87 35.03
C PRO A 296 -1.97 -29.24 34.70
N ALA A 297 -1.33 -28.55 33.74
CA ALA A 297 0.09 -28.71 33.44
C ALA A 297 0.98 -28.20 34.60
N SER A 298 0.59 -27.09 35.24
CA SER A 298 1.23 -26.53 36.43
C SER A 298 1.25 -27.54 37.57
N VAL A 299 0.10 -28.22 37.79
CA VAL A 299 0.01 -29.29 38.80
C VAL A 299 0.96 -30.45 38.50
N LYS A 300 1.07 -30.88 37.22
CA LYS A 300 1.97 -31.97 36.81
C LYS A 300 3.46 -31.65 37.00
N LEU A 301 3.86 -30.39 36.77
CA LEU A 301 5.23 -29.94 36.98
C LEU A 301 5.58 -29.80 38.47
N THR A 302 4.63 -29.36 39.30
CA THR A 302 4.81 -29.29 40.76
C THR A 302 4.72 -30.66 41.45
N SER A 303 3.99 -31.63 40.87
CA SER A 303 3.80 -32.97 41.43
C SER A 303 5.00 -33.89 41.17
N LYS A 304 6.17 -33.55 41.72
CA LYS A 304 7.26 -34.53 41.87
C LYS A 304 6.83 -35.58 42.89
N SER A 305 7.00 -36.87 42.55
CA SER A 305 6.59 -37.96 43.44
C SER A 305 7.41 -37.97 44.72
N CYS A 306 6.73 -38.13 45.87
CA CYS A 306 7.39 -38.30 47.15
C CYS A 306 8.26 -39.55 47.12
N SER A 307 9.55 -39.42 47.44
CA SER A 307 10.51 -40.52 47.45
C SER A 307 10.26 -41.46 48.63
N HIS A 308 9.32 -42.39 48.47
CA HIS A 308 9.10 -43.49 49.41
C HIS A 308 9.55 -44.81 48.80
N SER A 309 10.65 -45.33 49.34
CA SER A 309 11.29 -46.57 48.91
C SER A 309 10.40 -47.78 49.22
N HIS A 310 9.83 -48.40 48.18
CA HIS A 310 9.22 -49.72 48.28
C HIS A 310 10.02 -50.73 47.44
N PRO A 311 10.52 -51.83 48.04
CA PRO A 311 11.24 -52.85 47.30
C PRO A 311 10.26 -53.77 46.58
N VAL A 312 10.02 -53.50 45.29
CA VAL A 312 9.36 -54.44 44.39
C VAL A 312 10.41 -55.06 43.49
N LYS A 313 10.32 -56.38 43.31
CA LYS A 313 11.32 -57.18 42.60
C LYS A 313 11.30 -56.86 41.11
N THR A 314 12.48 -56.81 40.51
CA THR A 314 12.68 -56.89 39.06
C THR A 314 12.31 -58.27 38.55
N GLU A 315 11.36 -58.34 37.63
CA GLU A 315 11.31 -59.36 36.59
C GLU A 315 11.32 -58.60 35.26
N ASP A 316 12.20 -59.02 34.35
CA ASP A 316 12.56 -58.28 33.14
C ASP A 316 11.57 -58.57 32.00
N GLU A 317 10.87 -57.55 31.51
CA GLU A 317 10.28 -57.53 30.17
C GLU A 317 10.59 -56.18 29.50
N ASP A 318 11.17 -56.25 28.29
CA ASP A 318 11.54 -55.09 27.48
C ASP A 318 10.28 -54.42 26.88
N ASP A 319 9.80 -53.36 27.53
CA ASP A 319 8.81 -52.44 26.97
C ASP A 319 9.45 -51.06 26.75
N GLU A 320 9.77 -50.75 25.48
CA GLU A 320 10.19 -49.42 25.06
C GLU A 320 9.05 -48.43 25.28
N LYS A 321 9.14 -47.63 26.36
CA LYS A 321 8.13 -46.62 26.65
C LYS A 321 8.18 -45.49 25.64
N GLU A 322 7.24 -45.50 24.70
CA GLU A 322 6.95 -44.35 23.85
C GLU A 322 6.61 -43.13 24.72
N ASP A 323 7.35 -42.05 24.52
CA ASP A 323 7.18 -40.79 25.24
C ASP A 323 5.92 -40.09 24.67
N ASP A 324 4.80 -40.24 25.37
CA ASP A 324 3.44 -39.81 24.97
C ASP A 324 3.29 -38.26 25.02
N LYS A 325 4.19 -37.55 24.33
CA LYS A 325 4.13 -36.11 24.05
C LYS A 325 3.15 -35.90 22.90
N SER A 326 2.10 -35.13 23.15
CA SER A 326 1.01 -34.91 22.19
C SER A 326 1.55 -34.48 20.82
N GLY A 327 1.15 -35.21 19.77
CA GLY A 327 1.80 -35.21 18.45
C GLY A 327 1.87 -33.87 17.70
N TYR A 328 1.28 -32.81 18.24
CA TYR A 328 1.35 -31.43 17.73
C TYR A 328 2.60 -30.67 18.22
N THR A 329 3.19 -31.03 19.38
CA THR A 329 4.05 -30.11 20.16
C THR A 329 5.56 -30.17 19.88
N ASN A 330 6.08 -31.23 19.26
CA ASN A 330 7.51 -31.30 18.94
C ASN A 330 7.86 -30.40 17.72
N SER A 331 8.32 -29.18 18.00
CA SER A 331 8.84 -28.23 16.99
C SER A 331 10.32 -28.49 16.61
N GLU A 332 10.95 -29.51 17.23
CA GLU A 332 12.31 -29.91 16.92
C GLU A 332 12.51 -30.19 15.42
N ILE A 333 13.68 -29.78 14.90
CA ILE A 333 14.07 -30.00 13.50
C ILE A 333 13.96 -31.50 13.15
N ALA A 334 14.36 -32.40 14.07
CA ALA A 334 14.22 -33.85 13.90
C ALA A 334 12.76 -34.30 13.72
N SER A 335 11.82 -33.77 14.52
CA SER A 335 10.40 -34.11 14.41
C SER A 335 9.76 -33.53 13.14
N ARG A 336 10.15 -32.32 12.73
CA ARG A 336 9.73 -31.70 11.46
C ARG A 336 10.23 -32.52 10.26
N ILE A 337 11.51 -32.93 10.27
CA ILE A 337 12.07 -33.83 9.25
C ILE A 337 11.34 -35.18 9.26
N HIS A 338 11.04 -35.75 10.43
CA HIS A 338 10.28 -36.99 10.53
C HIS A 338 8.88 -36.87 9.89
N ARG A 339 8.13 -35.79 10.18
CA ARG A 339 6.81 -35.52 9.57
C ARG A 339 6.90 -35.41 8.03
N ILE A 340 7.89 -34.67 7.51
CA ILE A 340 8.12 -34.50 6.07
C ILE A 340 8.57 -35.82 5.41
N SER A 341 9.43 -36.60 6.08
CA SER A 341 9.89 -37.92 5.64
C SER A 341 8.73 -38.92 5.56
N THR A 342 7.83 -38.91 6.55
CA THR A 342 6.61 -39.75 6.56
C THR A 342 5.66 -39.37 5.42
N LEU A 343 5.51 -38.07 5.09
CA LEU A 343 4.75 -37.61 3.92
C LEU A 343 5.36 -38.11 2.59
N LEU A 344 6.69 -38.03 2.45
CA LEU A 344 7.40 -38.55 1.29
C LEU A 344 7.29 -40.08 1.19
N LYS A 345 7.41 -40.79 2.31
CA LYS A 345 7.24 -42.25 2.40
C LYS A 345 5.83 -42.68 2.01
N ALA A 346 4.80 -41.94 2.41
CA ALA A 346 3.41 -42.21 2.01
C ALA A 346 3.18 -42.08 0.49
N GLN A 347 3.92 -41.19 -0.19
CA GLN A 347 3.72 -40.93 -1.62
C GLN A 347 4.69 -41.67 -2.56
N PHE A 348 5.84 -42.13 -2.06
CA PHE A 348 6.87 -42.82 -2.85
C PHE A 348 7.20 -44.24 -2.35
N GLY A 349 6.66 -44.66 -1.20
CA GLY A 349 6.83 -45.99 -0.62
C GLY A 349 8.30 -46.36 -0.41
N ASP A 350 8.65 -47.60 -0.75
CA ASP A 350 10.00 -48.16 -0.63
C ASP A 350 11.04 -47.53 -1.57
N SER A 351 10.62 -46.58 -2.43
CA SER A 351 11.53 -45.83 -3.30
C SER A 351 12.36 -44.78 -2.53
N LEU A 352 11.93 -44.43 -1.31
CA LEU A 352 12.61 -43.49 -0.41
C LEU A 352 13.64 -44.19 0.45
N LYS A 353 14.92 -43.83 0.29
CA LYS A 353 16.03 -44.25 1.15
C LYS A 353 16.54 -43.05 1.94
N SER A 354 16.37 -43.05 3.26
CA SER A 354 17.06 -42.08 4.12
C SER A 354 18.53 -42.47 4.17
N LEU A 355 19.43 -41.51 3.91
CA LEU A 355 20.88 -41.72 3.97
C LEU A 355 21.43 -41.25 5.31
N ASP A 356 20.96 -40.08 5.75
CA ASP A 356 21.26 -39.46 7.05
C ASP A 356 19.98 -38.84 7.64
N ASN A 357 20.01 -38.40 8.90
CA ASN A 357 18.91 -37.64 9.53
C ASN A 357 18.51 -36.35 8.78
N HIS A 358 19.31 -35.87 7.82
CA HIS A 358 19.09 -34.63 7.09
C HIS A 358 19.03 -34.82 5.56
N LYS A 359 19.25 -36.05 5.04
CA LYS A 359 19.34 -36.32 3.59
C LYS A 359 18.64 -37.61 3.20
N ALA A 360 17.85 -37.54 2.13
CA ALA A 360 17.16 -38.69 1.57
C ALA A 360 17.33 -38.78 0.05
N VAL A 361 17.23 -40.00 -0.49
CA VAL A 361 17.33 -40.29 -1.92
C VAL A 361 16.07 -41.04 -2.36
N ILE A 362 15.43 -40.57 -3.42
CA ILE A 362 14.29 -41.22 -4.06
C ILE A 362 14.72 -41.78 -5.42
N SER A 363 14.62 -43.10 -5.60
CA SER A 363 15.00 -43.78 -6.84
C SER A 363 13.75 -44.31 -7.57
N ILE A 364 13.42 -43.76 -8.74
CA ILE A 364 12.27 -44.22 -9.55
C ILE A 364 12.74 -44.58 -10.96
N GLY A 365 12.81 -45.88 -11.24
CA GLY A 365 13.25 -46.42 -12.52
C GLY A 365 14.72 -46.09 -12.80
N LYS A 366 14.97 -45.20 -13.76
CA LYS A 366 16.32 -44.71 -14.13
C LYS A 366 16.67 -43.35 -13.52
N ASN A 367 15.73 -42.71 -12.81
CA ASN A 367 15.91 -41.37 -12.27
C ASN A 367 16.15 -41.44 -10.76
N GLU A 368 17.20 -40.76 -10.30
CA GLU A 368 17.51 -40.56 -8.89
C GLU A 368 17.26 -39.09 -8.54
N ALA A 369 16.63 -38.85 -7.39
CA ALA A 369 16.42 -37.53 -6.81
C ALA A 369 17.04 -37.49 -5.40
N LYS A 370 17.92 -36.53 -5.15
CA LYS A 370 18.53 -36.30 -3.84
C LYS A 370 17.84 -35.12 -3.17
N ILE A 371 17.50 -35.28 -1.89
CA ILE A 371 16.74 -34.32 -1.10
C ILE A 371 17.60 -33.93 0.10
N ASP A 372 17.78 -32.62 0.29
CA ASP A 372 18.38 -32.04 1.48
C ASP A 372 17.26 -31.37 2.31
N TYR A 373 17.05 -31.84 3.54
CA TYR A 373 15.99 -31.34 4.40
C TYR A 373 16.33 -30.01 5.11
N LEU A 374 17.60 -29.60 5.13
CA LEU A 374 18.02 -28.32 5.73
C LEU A 374 17.75 -27.16 4.76
N ASN A 375 18.10 -27.36 3.49
CA ASN A 375 17.92 -26.35 2.43
C ASN A 375 16.60 -26.50 1.65
N LEU A 376 15.81 -27.55 1.95
CA LEU A 376 14.56 -27.92 1.26
C LEU A 376 14.72 -28.11 -0.27
N SER A 377 15.94 -28.40 -0.72
CA SER A 377 16.34 -28.47 -2.12
C SER A 377 16.30 -29.90 -2.66
N VAL A 378 15.93 -30.06 -3.94
CA VAL A 378 15.82 -31.35 -4.63
C VAL A 378 16.68 -31.37 -5.90
N GLU A 379 17.75 -32.15 -5.89
CA GLU A 379 18.59 -32.39 -7.07
C GLU A 379 18.07 -33.62 -7.82
N CYS A 380 17.57 -33.45 -9.04
CA CYS A 380 17.16 -34.57 -9.90
C CYS A 380 17.32 -34.22 -11.38
N GLY A 381 17.80 -35.19 -12.18
CA GLY A 381 17.89 -35.06 -13.64
C GLY A 381 16.54 -35.04 -14.38
N SER A 382 15.43 -35.30 -13.68
CA SER A 382 14.07 -35.26 -14.25
C SER A 382 13.26 -34.12 -13.64
N LYS A 383 12.92 -33.13 -14.46
CA LYS A 383 12.09 -31.97 -14.06
C LYS A 383 10.75 -32.40 -13.44
N VAL A 384 10.05 -33.36 -14.07
CA VAL A 384 8.73 -33.83 -13.58
C VAL A 384 8.83 -34.48 -12.19
N LEU A 385 9.92 -35.22 -11.91
CA LEU A 385 10.12 -35.82 -10.59
C LEU A 385 10.51 -34.77 -9.55
N ARG A 386 11.42 -33.85 -9.89
CA ARG A 386 11.81 -32.73 -9.03
C ARG A 386 10.62 -31.86 -8.63
N ASP A 387 9.88 -31.35 -9.62
CA ASP A 387 8.75 -30.45 -9.41
C ASP A 387 7.63 -31.15 -8.59
N ARG A 388 7.48 -32.48 -8.70
CA ARG A 388 6.59 -33.27 -7.82
C ARG A 388 7.10 -33.34 -6.39
N ILE A 389 8.38 -33.63 -6.15
CA ILE A 389 8.96 -33.73 -4.80
C ILE A 389 8.95 -32.35 -4.12
N GLU A 390 9.33 -31.28 -4.80
CA GLU A 390 9.27 -29.91 -4.27
C GLU A 390 7.86 -29.52 -3.79
N ASN A 391 6.84 -29.84 -4.58
CA ASN A 391 5.44 -29.56 -4.19
C ASN A 391 5.01 -30.35 -2.94
N ILE A 392 5.56 -31.54 -2.72
CA ILE A 392 5.30 -32.36 -1.53
C ILE A 392 6.02 -31.78 -0.32
N ILE A 393 7.28 -31.36 -0.48
CA ILE A 393 8.06 -30.69 0.58
C ILE A 393 7.41 -29.36 0.99
N LYS A 394 6.97 -28.53 0.03
CA LYS A 394 6.25 -27.27 0.30
C LYS A 394 4.96 -27.50 1.09
N ARG A 395 4.15 -28.51 0.71
CA ARG A 395 2.96 -28.92 1.47
C ARG A 395 3.32 -29.46 2.86
N GLY A 396 4.38 -30.26 2.95
CA GLY A 396 4.89 -30.80 4.22
C GLY A 396 5.36 -29.72 5.18
N CYS A 397 6.00 -28.64 4.69
CA CYS A 397 6.40 -27.50 5.51
C CYS A 397 5.17 -26.77 6.09
N GLY A 398 4.18 -26.44 5.25
CA GLY A 398 2.95 -25.78 5.69
C GLY A 398 2.13 -26.62 6.67
N LEU A 399 2.14 -27.95 6.56
CA LEU A 399 1.47 -28.86 7.50
C LEU A 399 2.28 -29.12 8.78
N ALA A 400 3.61 -29.10 8.72
CA ALA A 400 4.47 -29.39 9.87
C ALA A 400 4.59 -28.19 10.83
N ALA A 401 4.37 -26.96 10.35
CA ALA A 401 4.46 -25.74 11.16
C ALA A 401 3.66 -24.54 10.59
N PRO A 402 2.31 -24.57 10.62
CA PRO A 402 1.45 -23.59 9.93
C PRO A 402 1.51 -22.14 10.45
N LEU A 403 2.12 -21.89 11.61
CA LEU A 403 2.19 -20.56 12.25
C LEU A 403 3.62 -20.01 12.46
N SER A 404 4.67 -20.78 12.16
CA SER A 404 6.07 -20.40 12.53
C SER A 404 6.99 -20.08 11.34
N GLN A 405 6.46 -19.93 10.13
CA GLN A 405 7.23 -19.48 8.98
C GLN A 405 6.83 -18.06 8.57
N TYR A 406 7.61 -17.08 9.02
CA TYR A 406 7.81 -15.88 8.22
C TYR A 406 8.40 -16.30 6.87
N GLN A 407 7.69 -16.05 5.78
CA GLN A 407 8.31 -16.04 4.46
C GLN A 407 9.26 -14.85 4.41
N LYS A 408 10.56 -15.12 4.40
CA LYS A 408 11.56 -14.11 4.03
C LYS A 408 11.38 -13.83 2.54
N THR A 409 10.70 -12.73 2.21
CA THR A 409 10.67 -12.20 0.86
C THR A 409 12.07 -11.72 0.49
N VAL A 410 12.58 -12.24 -0.62
CA VAL A 410 13.75 -11.75 -1.36
C VAL A 410 13.23 -11.30 -2.72
#